data_AF-A0A257PL82-F1
#
_entry.id   AF-A0A257PL82-F1
#
_cell.length_a   1.000
_cell.length_b   1.000
_cell.length_c   1.000
_cell.angle_alpha   90.00
_cell.angle_beta   90.00
_cell.angle_gamma   90.00
#
_symmetry.space_group_name_H-M   'P 1'
#
loop_
_entity.id
_entity.type
_entity.pdbx_description
1 polymer ?
#
loop_
_entity_poly.entity_id
_entity_poly.type
_entity_poly.pdbx_seq_one_letter_code
_entity_poly.pdbx_strand_id
1 'polypeptide(L)'
;MAEPVVGATTGCVTAVPGYFRRVRDICDRYGALLILDEVMCGMGRTGTMHAWEQEGVAPDIQVIAKGLGGGYQPIGGILISGTIVQALASGSGGFLHGQTYQAHPVACAAALAVQQIIREDGLVENVSRMGQRLEAQLQERFGNHRHVGDIRGRGLFRALEFVSDRGTKQVFDPALKVNERVKAAGMARGLATYPMAGTIDGKRGDHVILAPPYIVTEAEIDMIVERFGDAVDAAMASLA
;
A
#
# COMPACT_ATOMS: atom_id res chain seq x y z
N MET A 1 3.85 16.27 -3.19
CA MET A 1 4.11 14.81 -3.21
C MET A 1 3.03 14.13 -2.40
N ALA A 2 2.52 12.98 -2.86
CA ALA A 2 1.54 12.19 -2.14
C ALA A 2 1.62 10.71 -2.57
N GLU A 3 1.18 9.79 -1.72
CA GLU A 3 0.94 8.39 -2.10
C GLU A 3 -0.53 8.26 -2.59
N PRO A 4 -0.80 7.63 -3.74
CA PRO A 4 -2.18 7.37 -4.19
C PRO A 4 -3.01 6.53 -3.21
N VAL A 5 -2.37 5.53 -2.60
CA VAL A 5 -2.87 4.79 -1.45
C VAL A 5 -1.78 4.81 -0.39
N VAL A 6 -2.00 5.54 0.70
CA VAL A 6 -0.99 5.74 1.74
C VAL A 6 -0.66 4.41 2.40
N GLY A 7 0.63 4.07 2.49
CA GLY A 7 1.06 2.78 2.98
C GLY A 7 1.05 2.65 4.50
N ALA A 8 2.24 2.47 5.08
CA ALA A 8 2.41 2.12 6.48
C ALA A 8 1.89 3.17 7.47
N THR A 9 1.98 4.46 7.14
CA THR A 9 1.73 5.52 8.13
C THR A 9 0.27 5.59 8.56
N THR A 10 -0.67 5.45 7.63
CA THR A 10 -2.11 5.56 7.91
C THR A 10 -2.89 4.29 7.57
N GLY A 11 -2.22 3.23 7.11
CA GLY A 11 -2.83 1.93 6.91
C GLY A 11 -3.67 1.85 5.65
N CYS A 12 -3.03 1.84 4.49
CA CYS A 12 -3.71 1.65 3.20
C CYS A 12 -4.86 2.65 2.94
N VAL A 13 -4.74 3.89 3.43
CA VAL A 13 -5.79 4.92 3.22
C VAL A 13 -5.86 5.28 1.76
N THR A 14 -7.05 5.15 1.20
CA THR A 14 -7.36 5.52 -0.17
C THR A 14 -7.80 6.98 -0.23
N ALA A 15 -7.54 7.64 -1.36
CA ALA A 15 -8.11 8.94 -1.62
C ALA A 15 -9.64 8.85 -1.78
N VAL A 16 -10.34 9.86 -1.26
CA VAL A 16 -11.77 10.04 -1.54
C VAL A 16 -11.97 10.40 -3.02
N PRO A 17 -13.11 10.03 -3.63
CA PRO A 17 -13.37 10.31 -5.03
C PRO A 17 -13.15 11.79 -5.39
N GLY A 18 -12.37 12.04 -6.44
CA GLY A 18 -12.08 13.39 -6.94
C GLY A 18 -10.95 14.14 -6.21
N TYR A 19 -10.40 13.59 -5.13
CA TYR A 19 -9.29 14.23 -4.39
C TYR A 19 -8.10 14.53 -5.30
N PHE A 20 -7.57 13.52 -6.01
CA PHE A 20 -6.39 13.72 -6.87
C PHE A 20 -6.68 14.58 -8.09
N ARG A 21 -7.91 14.56 -8.62
CA ARG A 21 -8.33 15.49 -9.67
C ARG A 21 -8.21 16.93 -9.18
N ARG A 22 -8.72 17.21 -7.97
CA ARG A 22 -8.62 18.54 -7.38
C ARG A 22 -7.17 18.94 -7.09
N VAL A 23 -6.34 18.01 -6.61
CA VAL A 23 -4.90 18.25 -6.41
C VAL A 23 -4.21 18.61 -7.73
N ARG A 24 -4.50 17.88 -8.81
CA ARG A 24 -3.97 18.17 -10.15
C ARG A 24 -4.34 19.57 -10.62
N ASP A 25 -5.62 19.95 -10.51
CA ASP A 25 -6.09 21.29 -10.90
C ASP A 25 -5.34 22.40 -10.14
N ILE A 26 -5.04 22.16 -8.85
CA ILE A 26 -4.27 23.11 -8.03
C ILE A 26 -2.82 23.16 -8.52
N CYS A 27 -2.17 22.02 -8.71
CA CYS A 27 -0.82 21.92 -9.22
C CYS A 27 -0.68 22.67 -10.56
N ASP A 28 -1.61 22.45 -11.49
CA ASP A 28 -1.62 23.10 -12.80
C ASP A 28 -1.81 24.62 -12.69
N ARG A 29 -2.75 25.06 -11.84
CA ARG A 29 -3.02 26.48 -11.64
C ARG A 29 -1.80 27.25 -11.12
N TYR A 30 -1.00 26.64 -10.25
CA TYR A 30 0.14 27.29 -9.60
C TYR A 30 1.49 26.90 -10.18
N GLY A 31 1.53 26.09 -11.24
CA GLY A 31 2.77 25.61 -11.86
C GLY A 31 3.58 24.68 -10.94
N ALA A 32 2.94 24.02 -9.97
CA ALA A 32 3.59 23.07 -9.09
C ALA A 32 3.59 21.67 -9.73
N LEU A 33 4.69 20.92 -9.57
CA LEU A 33 4.75 19.54 -10.04
C LEU A 33 4.00 18.60 -9.10
N LEU A 34 3.20 17.70 -9.65
CA LEU A 34 2.58 16.60 -8.93
C LEU A 34 3.54 15.40 -8.92
N ILE A 35 4.00 15.04 -7.73
CA ILE A 35 4.80 13.84 -7.50
C ILE A 35 3.93 12.80 -6.80
N LEU A 36 3.77 11.63 -7.41
CA LEU A 36 3.09 10.50 -6.79
C LEU A 36 4.10 9.43 -6.37
N ASP A 37 4.18 9.18 -5.07
CA ASP A 37 5.00 8.11 -4.50
C ASP A 37 4.21 6.81 -4.55
N GLU A 38 4.64 5.91 -5.42
CA GLU A 38 4.04 4.60 -5.60
C GLU A 38 4.95 3.46 -5.15
N VAL A 39 5.91 3.76 -4.28
CA VAL A 39 6.84 2.76 -3.78
C VAL A 39 6.12 1.58 -3.11
N MET A 40 5.03 1.81 -2.36
CA MET A 40 4.22 0.73 -1.77
C MET A 40 3.01 0.34 -2.62
N CYS A 41 2.24 1.31 -3.09
CA CYS A 41 0.93 1.05 -3.70
C CYS A 41 0.95 0.78 -5.22
N GLY A 42 2.06 1.09 -5.89
CA GLY A 42 2.20 0.86 -7.32
C GLY A 42 2.72 -0.53 -7.67
N MET A 43 3.19 -0.66 -8.90
CA MET A 43 3.72 -1.89 -9.47
C MET A 43 2.76 -3.07 -9.29
N GLY A 44 1.46 -2.85 -9.53
CA GLY A 44 0.42 -3.88 -9.46
C GLY A 44 -0.30 -4.02 -8.12
N ARG A 45 0.24 -3.49 -7.00
CA ARG A 45 -0.21 -3.82 -5.63
C ARG A 45 -1.69 -3.53 -5.38
N THR A 46 -2.21 -2.50 -6.02
CA THR A 46 -3.58 -2.02 -5.86
C THR A 46 -4.54 -2.55 -6.94
N GLY A 47 -4.08 -3.44 -7.83
CA GLY A 47 -4.88 -4.04 -8.90
C GLY A 47 -4.76 -3.35 -10.27
N THR A 48 -3.92 -2.32 -10.39
CA THR A 48 -3.46 -1.71 -11.64
C THR A 48 -1.94 -1.57 -11.60
N MET A 49 -1.28 -1.44 -12.76
CA MET A 49 0.18 -1.30 -12.82
C MET A 49 0.62 -0.06 -12.04
N HIS A 50 -0.01 1.07 -12.33
CA HIS A 50 0.14 2.29 -11.53
C HIS A 50 -1.15 2.57 -10.76
N ALA A 51 -1.03 2.89 -9.47
CA ALA A 51 -2.18 3.16 -8.62
C ALA A 51 -2.95 4.42 -9.07
N TRP A 52 -2.24 5.41 -9.61
CA TRP A 52 -2.81 6.65 -10.14
C TRP A 52 -3.75 6.45 -11.34
N GLU A 53 -3.68 5.31 -12.04
CA GLU A 53 -4.64 4.97 -13.11
C GLU A 53 -6.07 4.95 -12.58
N GLN A 54 -6.26 4.47 -11.35
CA GLN A 54 -7.57 4.41 -10.68
C GLN A 54 -8.07 5.79 -10.23
N GLU A 55 -7.17 6.78 -10.16
CA GLU A 55 -7.50 8.18 -9.87
C GLU A 55 -7.83 8.99 -11.12
N GLY A 56 -7.49 8.47 -12.31
CA GLY A 56 -7.66 9.18 -13.58
C GLY A 56 -6.74 10.40 -13.73
N VAL A 57 -5.63 10.45 -12.99
CA VAL A 57 -4.70 11.58 -12.95
C VAL A 57 -3.26 11.07 -13.01
N ALA A 58 -2.56 11.36 -14.10
CA ALA A 58 -1.13 11.07 -14.20
C ALA A 58 -0.29 12.11 -13.42
N PRO A 59 0.81 11.70 -12.76
CA PRO A 59 1.75 12.61 -12.13
C PRO A 59 2.73 13.21 -13.14
N ASP A 60 3.41 14.29 -12.73
CA ASP A 60 4.59 14.79 -13.44
C ASP A 60 5.82 13.92 -13.14
N ILE A 61 5.91 13.40 -11.92
CA ILE A 61 6.96 12.48 -11.46
C ILE A 61 6.31 11.33 -10.68
N GLN A 62 6.65 10.10 -11.00
CA GLN A 62 6.27 8.92 -10.23
C GLN A 62 7.51 8.28 -9.60
N VAL A 63 7.43 7.95 -8.32
CA VAL A 63 8.49 7.21 -7.61
C VAL A 63 8.08 5.74 -7.50
N ILE A 64 8.97 4.83 -7.90
CA ILE A 64 8.75 3.38 -7.84
C ILE A 64 9.95 2.67 -7.19
N ALA A 65 9.67 1.57 -6.48
CA ALA A 65 10.68 0.64 -5.94
C ALA A 65 9.94 -0.66 -5.56
N LYS A 66 10.34 -1.35 -4.48
CA LYS A 66 9.67 -2.55 -3.91
C LYS A 66 9.19 -3.54 -4.98
N GLY A 67 7.91 -3.47 -5.36
CA GLY A 67 7.28 -4.32 -6.38
C GLY A 67 7.99 -4.27 -7.74
N LEU A 68 8.75 -3.21 -8.05
CA LEU A 68 9.61 -3.09 -9.23
C LEU A 68 10.59 -4.27 -9.33
N GLY A 69 11.30 -4.56 -8.25
CA GLY A 69 12.29 -5.63 -8.18
C GLY A 69 11.82 -6.89 -7.47
N GLY A 70 10.57 -6.93 -6.99
CA GLY A 70 10.01 -8.06 -6.26
C GLY A 70 10.78 -8.45 -4.98
N GLY A 71 11.67 -7.59 -4.48
CA GLY A 71 12.58 -7.88 -3.37
C GLY A 71 13.84 -8.70 -3.74
N TYR A 72 14.03 -9.07 -5.02
CA TYR A 72 15.19 -9.89 -5.45
C TYR A 72 16.49 -9.09 -5.49
N GLN A 73 16.42 -7.81 -5.86
CA GLN A 73 17.54 -6.88 -5.84
C GLN A 73 17.05 -5.48 -5.42
N PRO A 74 17.86 -4.69 -4.69
CA PRO A 74 17.54 -3.29 -4.40
C PRO A 74 17.47 -2.48 -5.69
N ILE A 75 16.28 -1.96 -5.99
CA ILE A 75 16.06 -1.09 -7.13
C ILE A 75 14.93 -0.10 -6.84
N GLY A 76 15.14 1.14 -7.26
CA GLY A 76 14.13 2.18 -7.31
C GLY A 76 14.30 2.98 -8.59
N GLY A 77 13.29 3.77 -8.92
CA GLY A 77 13.28 4.59 -10.12
C GLY A 77 12.35 5.79 -9.98
N ILE A 78 12.65 6.80 -10.77
CA ILE A 78 11.76 7.95 -11.00
C ILE A 78 11.33 7.90 -12.45
N LEU A 79 10.02 7.88 -12.70
CA LEU A 79 9.46 8.12 -14.02
C LEU A 79 9.12 9.61 -14.09
N ILE A 80 9.57 10.28 -15.14
CA ILE A 80 9.38 11.72 -15.32
C ILE A 80 8.64 11.99 -16.61
N SER A 81 7.73 12.96 -16.60
CA SER A 81 6.97 13.35 -17.79
C SER A 81 7.87 13.93 -18.88
N GLY A 82 7.43 13.81 -20.13
CA GLY A 82 8.13 14.39 -21.28
C GLY A 82 8.34 15.91 -21.15
N THR A 83 7.41 16.63 -20.50
CA THR A 83 7.53 18.06 -20.21
C THR A 83 8.77 18.37 -19.38
N ILE A 84 9.05 17.57 -18.34
CA ILE A 84 10.25 17.75 -17.50
C ILE A 84 11.51 17.43 -18.30
N VAL A 85 11.50 16.34 -19.07
CA VAL A 85 12.63 15.97 -19.94
C VAL A 85 12.95 17.10 -20.92
N GLN A 86 11.93 17.68 -21.56
CA GLN A 86 12.11 18.78 -22.50
C GLN A 86 12.63 20.05 -21.81
N ALA A 87 12.12 20.39 -20.62
CA ALA A 87 12.61 21.54 -19.86
C ALA A 87 14.10 21.40 -19.50
N LEU A 88 14.55 20.22 -19.08
CA LEU A 88 15.97 19.95 -18.82
C LEU A 88 16.81 20.06 -20.09
N ALA A 89 16.34 19.46 -21.20
CA ALA A 89 17.05 19.46 -22.47
C ALA A 89 17.19 20.88 -23.07
N SER A 90 16.13 21.69 -23.01
CA SER A 90 16.14 23.08 -23.52
C SER A 90 16.79 24.08 -22.56
N GLY A 91 16.89 23.73 -21.27
CA GLY A 91 17.52 24.56 -20.25
C GLY A 91 19.01 24.25 -20.10
N SER A 92 19.36 23.49 -19.07
CA SER A 92 20.76 23.16 -18.75
C SER A 92 21.41 22.23 -19.77
N GLY A 93 20.62 21.48 -20.55
CA GLY A 93 21.12 20.45 -21.47
C GLY A 93 21.76 19.24 -20.78
N GLY A 94 21.76 19.20 -19.44
CA GLY A 94 22.41 18.17 -18.65
C GLY A 94 21.82 18.03 -17.25
N PHE A 95 21.93 16.82 -16.69
CA PHE A 95 21.46 16.47 -15.35
C PHE A 95 22.64 16.02 -14.49
N LEU A 96 23.16 16.94 -13.67
CA LEU A 96 24.33 16.70 -12.80
C LEU A 96 23.90 16.08 -11.47
N HIS A 97 23.35 14.87 -11.54
CA HIS A 97 23.04 14.05 -10.38
C HIS A 97 23.23 12.58 -10.74
N GLY A 98 23.80 11.81 -9.81
CA GLY A 98 24.03 10.39 -10.01
C GLY A 98 24.40 9.69 -8.72
N GLN A 99 24.19 8.39 -8.70
CA GLN A 99 24.57 7.49 -7.60
C GLN A 99 25.55 6.44 -8.13
N THR A 100 26.48 5.96 -7.30
CA THR A 100 27.47 4.93 -7.68
C THR A 100 26.82 3.67 -8.27
N TYR A 101 25.66 3.27 -7.75
CA TYR A 101 24.91 2.10 -8.20
C TYR A 101 23.70 2.44 -9.07
N GLN A 102 23.64 3.65 -9.63
CA GLN A 102 22.59 4.01 -10.58
C GLN A 102 22.63 3.08 -11.80
N ALA A 103 21.46 2.55 -12.17
CA ALA A 103 21.31 1.59 -13.26
C ALA A 103 22.20 0.33 -13.12
N HIS A 104 22.37 -0.18 -11.89
CA HIS A 104 23.14 -1.39 -11.62
C HIS A 104 22.64 -2.58 -12.49
N PRO A 105 23.45 -3.14 -13.41
CA PRO A 105 22.97 -4.08 -14.41
C PRO A 105 22.25 -5.31 -13.85
N VAL A 106 22.75 -5.88 -12.75
CA VAL A 106 22.11 -7.03 -12.09
C VAL A 106 20.76 -6.67 -11.48
N ALA A 107 20.62 -5.46 -10.93
CA ALA A 107 19.36 -5.01 -10.35
C ALA A 107 18.33 -4.77 -11.46
N CYS A 108 18.77 -4.16 -12.57
CA CYS A 108 17.94 -3.96 -13.76
C CYS A 108 17.49 -5.30 -14.38
N ALA A 109 18.37 -6.28 -14.51
CA ALA A 109 18.04 -7.60 -15.04
C ALA A 109 17.03 -8.34 -14.15
N ALA A 110 17.23 -8.33 -12.82
CA ALA A 110 16.29 -8.92 -11.87
C ALA A 110 14.92 -8.23 -11.91
N ALA A 111 14.89 -6.90 -11.95
CA ALA A 111 13.64 -6.14 -12.06
C ALA A 111 12.90 -6.43 -13.37
N LEU A 112 13.62 -6.50 -14.49
CA LEU A 112 13.03 -6.86 -15.79
C LEU A 112 12.38 -8.24 -15.73
N ALA A 113 13.09 -9.24 -15.18
CA ALA A 113 12.56 -10.59 -15.03
C ALA A 113 11.29 -10.61 -14.15
N VAL A 114 11.28 -9.88 -13.03
CA VAL A 114 10.09 -9.76 -12.18
C VAL A 114 8.92 -9.14 -12.94
N GLN A 115 9.14 -8.04 -13.68
CA GLN A 115 8.06 -7.40 -14.44
C GLN A 115 7.57 -8.26 -15.61
N GLN A 116 8.45 -9.06 -16.23
CA GLN A 116 8.08 -10.04 -17.26
C GLN A 116 7.16 -11.11 -16.67
N ILE A 117 7.53 -11.72 -15.54
CA ILE A 117 6.72 -12.72 -14.85
C ILE A 117 5.36 -12.14 -14.43
N ILE A 118 5.34 -10.93 -13.84
CA ILE A 118 4.09 -10.27 -13.45
C ILE A 118 3.12 -10.13 -14.63
N ARG A 119 3.65 -9.80 -15.81
CA ARG A 119 2.85 -9.64 -17.03
C ARG A 119 2.45 -10.98 -17.65
N GLU A 120 3.38 -11.91 -17.77
CA GLU A 120 3.19 -13.20 -18.44
C GLU A 120 2.21 -14.10 -17.66
N ASP A 121 2.28 -14.07 -16.33
CA ASP A 121 1.43 -14.86 -15.45
C ASP A 121 0.12 -14.13 -15.07
N GLY A 122 -0.12 -12.92 -15.58
CA GLY A 122 -1.33 -12.14 -15.28
C GLY A 122 -1.50 -11.82 -13.80
N LEU A 123 -0.40 -11.45 -13.11
CA LEU A 123 -0.41 -11.32 -11.66
C LEU A 123 -1.14 -10.05 -11.18
N VAL A 124 -1.21 -9.00 -11.99
CA VAL A 124 -1.99 -7.79 -11.62
C VAL A 124 -3.49 -8.09 -11.64
N GLU A 125 -3.94 -8.89 -12.61
CA GLU A 125 -5.30 -9.41 -12.69
C GLU A 125 -5.59 -10.30 -11.48
N ASN A 126 -4.65 -11.15 -11.07
CA ASN A 126 -4.80 -11.94 -9.85
C ASN A 126 -4.87 -11.05 -8.59
N VAL A 127 -4.09 -9.98 -8.50
CA VAL A 127 -4.17 -9.00 -7.41
C VAL A 127 -5.56 -8.37 -7.33
N SER A 128 -6.16 -8.01 -8.48
CA SER A 128 -7.53 -7.49 -8.52
C SER A 128 -8.53 -8.54 -8.04
N ARG A 129 -8.48 -9.76 -8.59
CA ARG A 129 -9.40 -10.87 -8.27
C ARG A 129 -9.31 -11.31 -6.81
N MET A 130 -8.10 -11.59 -6.31
CA MET A 130 -7.87 -11.99 -4.92
C MET A 130 -8.07 -10.83 -3.95
N GLY A 131 -7.81 -9.60 -4.38
CA GLY A 131 -8.10 -8.40 -3.60
C GLY A 131 -9.59 -8.16 -3.36
N GLN A 132 -10.46 -8.54 -4.31
CA GLN A 132 -11.91 -8.52 -4.13
C GLN A 132 -12.36 -9.62 -3.15
N ARG A 133 -11.81 -10.84 -3.28
CA ARG A 133 -12.10 -11.94 -2.34
C ARG A 133 -11.67 -11.57 -0.92
N LEU A 134 -10.45 -11.06 -0.75
CA LEU A 134 -9.92 -10.65 0.54
C LEU A 134 -10.80 -9.57 1.18
N GLU A 135 -11.18 -8.54 0.42
CA GLU A 135 -12.09 -7.50 0.90
C GLU A 135 -13.43 -8.10 1.36
N ALA A 136 -14.06 -8.93 0.53
CA ALA A 136 -15.35 -9.54 0.86
C ALA A 136 -15.29 -10.36 2.17
N GLN A 137 -14.25 -11.17 2.36
CA GLN A 137 -14.09 -11.99 3.55
C GLN A 137 -13.71 -11.18 4.80
N LEU A 138 -12.91 -10.12 4.65
CA LEU A 138 -12.65 -9.20 5.76
C LEU A 138 -13.93 -8.49 6.19
N GLN A 139 -14.76 -8.05 5.24
CA GLN A 139 -16.06 -7.45 5.53
C GLN A 139 -17.01 -8.47 6.19
N GLU A 140 -17.05 -9.71 5.72
CA GLU A 140 -17.85 -10.77 6.37
C GLU A 140 -17.40 -11.02 7.80
N ARG A 141 -16.08 -11.15 8.03
CA ARG A 141 -15.51 -11.48 9.34
C ARG A 141 -15.55 -10.33 10.34
N PHE A 142 -15.35 -9.10 9.88
CA PHE A 142 -15.11 -7.94 10.73
C PHE A 142 -16.08 -6.78 10.53
N GLY A 143 -16.92 -6.83 9.49
CA GLY A 143 -17.86 -5.77 9.13
C GLY A 143 -18.87 -5.42 10.21
N ASN A 144 -19.07 -6.27 11.23
CA ASN A 144 -19.86 -5.97 12.44
C ASN A 144 -19.06 -6.09 13.76
N HIS A 145 -17.74 -6.25 13.68
CA HIS A 145 -16.90 -6.44 14.85
C HIS A 145 -16.78 -5.15 15.68
N ARG A 146 -17.03 -5.23 16.99
CA ARG A 146 -17.07 -4.06 17.90
C ARG A 146 -15.75 -3.31 18.04
N HIS A 147 -14.62 -3.98 17.76
CA HIS A 147 -13.28 -3.39 17.86
C HIS A 147 -12.62 -3.08 16.52
N VAL A 148 -13.33 -3.25 15.40
CA VAL A 148 -12.83 -2.84 14.08
C VAL A 148 -13.55 -1.56 13.68
N GLY A 149 -12.78 -0.48 13.56
CA GLY A 149 -13.26 0.84 13.21
C GLY A 149 -13.42 1.00 11.71
N ASP A 150 -12.51 0.44 10.93
CA ASP A 150 -12.48 0.57 9.48
C ASP A 150 -11.74 -0.59 8.83
N ILE A 151 -12.16 -0.95 7.62
CA ILE A 151 -11.53 -1.94 6.73
C ILE A 151 -11.36 -1.23 5.40
N ARG A 152 -10.11 -1.02 4.98
CA ARG A 152 -9.82 -0.13 3.85
C ARG A 152 -8.63 -0.59 3.03
N GLY A 153 -8.51 -0.04 1.82
CA GLY A 153 -7.41 -0.31 0.90
C GLY A 153 -7.89 -0.63 -0.50
N ARG A 154 -6.99 -1.20 -1.32
CA ARG A 154 -7.26 -1.62 -2.71
C ARG A 154 -6.44 -2.84 -3.06
N GLY A 155 -6.95 -3.69 -3.96
CA GLY A 155 -6.27 -4.92 -4.37
C GLY A 155 -5.84 -5.77 -3.17
N LEU A 156 -4.60 -6.25 -3.20
CA LEU A 156 -3.95 -6.98 -2.09
C LEU A 156 -3.19 -6.02 -1.18
N PHE A 157 -3.73 -4.84 -0.91
CA PHE A 157 -3.19 -3.86 0.04
C PHE A 157 -4.31 -3.36 0.93
N ARG A 158 -4.57 -4.11 2.01
CA ARG A 158 -5.71 -3.92 2.91
C ARG A 158 -5.25 -3.64 4.31
N ALA A 159 -5.98 -2.83 5.05
CA ALA A 159 -5.73 -2.58 6.46
C ALA A 159 -7.02 -2.67 7.27
N LEU A 160 -6.86 -3.06 8.53
CA LEU A 160 -7.89 -2.94 9.54
C LEU A 160 -7.41 -2.02 10.64
N GLU A 161 -8.25 -1.05 11.00
CA GLU A 161 -8.02 -0.13 12.11
C GLU A 161 -8.83 -0.54 13.33
N PHE A 162 -8.18 -0.51 14.49
CA PHE A 162 -8.73 -0.99 15.75
C PHE A 162 -9.16 0.16 16.65
N VAL A 163 -10.35 0.00 17.25
CA VAL A 163 -11.01 0.99 18.11
C VAL A 163 -11.56 0.32 19.36
N SER A 164 -11.55 1.05 20.48
CA SER A 164 -12.16 0.59 21.73
C SER A 164 -13.69 0.64 21.64
N ASP A 165 -14.23 1.63 20.92
CA ASP A 165 -15.65 1.77 20.61
C ASP A 165 -15.87 2.13 19.13
N ARG A 166 -16.64 1.29 18.43
CA ARG A 166 -16.88 1.45 16.99
C ARG A 166 -17.84 2.58 16.63
N GLY A 167 -18.83 2.85 17.49
CA GLY A 167 -19.85 3.87 17.22
C GLY A 167 -19.29 5.28 17.27
N THR A 168 -18.46 5.55 18.26
CA THR A 168 -17.78 6.82 18.50
C THR A 168 -16.42 6.93 17.80
N LYS A 169 -15.89 5.81 17.28
CA LYS A 169 -14.51 5.67 16.78
C LYS A 169 -13.45 5.99 17.83
N GLN A 170 -13.78 5.83 19.12
CA GLN A 170 -12.81 5.99 20.18
C GLN A 170 -11.72 4.93 20.03
N VAL A 171 -10.46 5.36 19.91
CA VAL A 171 -9.32 4.45 19.80
C VAL A 171 -8.92 3.86 21.15
N PHE A 172 -8.11 2.81 21.14
CA PHE A 172 -7.48 2.28 22.34
C PHE A 172 -6.39 3.25 22.87
N ASP A 173 -6.05 3.12 24.15
CA ASP A 173 -4.84 3.75 24.71
C ASP A 173 -3.61 3.18 23.98
N PRO A 174 -2.73 4.02 23.38
CA PRO A 174 -1.51 3.55 22.73
C PRO A 174 -0.60 2.68 23.60
N ALA A 175 -0.66 2.81 24.93
CA ALA A 175 0.09 1.95 25.85
C ALA A 175 -0.30 0.47 25.75
N LEU A 176 -1.51 0.17 25.27
CA LEU A 176 -2.00 -1.19 25.09
C LEU A 176 -1.36 -1.90 23.88
N LYS A 177 -0.83 -1.14 22.91
CA LYS A 177 -0.15 -1.64 21.70
C LYS A 177 -0.95 -2.74 20.99
N VAL A 178 -2.21 -2.44 20.66
CA VAL A 178 -3.15 -3.42 20.12
C VAL A 178 -2.65 -4.00 18.81
N ASN A 179 -2.07 -3.17 17.94
CA ASN A 179 -1.46 -3.59 16.68
C ASN A 179 -0.37 -4.68 16.88
N GLU A 180 0.53 -4.52 17.87
CA GLU A 180 1.59 -5.46 18.17
C GLU A 180 1.06 -6.75 18.80
N ARG A 181 0.02 -6.68 19.62
CA ARG A 181 -0.66 -7.87 20.16
C ARG A 181 -1.28 -8.71 19.04
N VAL A 182 -1.95 -8.06 18.09
CA VAL A 182 -2.51 -8.73 16.90
C VAL A 182 -1.38 -9.37 16.08
N LYS A 183 -0.27 -8.66 15.82
CA LYS A 183 0.91 -9.24 15.15
C LYS A 183 1.45 -10.45 15.89
N ALA A 184 1.63 -10.38 17.21
CA ALA A 184 2.18 -11.48 18.00
C ALA A 184 1.25 -12.70 17.96
N ALA A 185 -0.05 -12.49 18.08
CA ALA A 185 -1.05 -13.54 17.99
C ALA A 185 -1.14 -14.15 16.58
N GLY A 186 -0.98 -13.34 15.53
CA GLY A 186 -0.89 -13.79 14.14
C GLY A 186 0.37 -14.62 13.90
N MET A 187 1.53 -14.15 14.37
CA MET A 187 2.80 -14.87 14.24
C MET A 187 2.76 -16.24 14.93
N ALA A 188 2.15 -16.32 16.12
CA ALA A 188 1.93 -17.59 16.82
C ALA A 188 1.04 -18.58 16.03
N ARG A 189 0.25 -18.07 15.07
CA ARG A 189 -0.60 -18.85 14.16
C ARG A 189 0.01 -18.99 12.76
N GLY A 190 1.29 -18.63 12.59
CA GLY A 190 1.97 -18.69 11.29
C GLY A 190 1.46 -17.67 10.28
N LEU A 191 0.97 -16.51 10.73
CA LEU A 191 0.59 -15.38 9.88
C LEU A 191 1.45 -14.15 10.22
N ALA A 192 2.28 -13.73 9.28
CA ALA A 192 3.00 -12.46 9.39
C ALA A 192 2.11 -11.31 8.88
N THR A 193 1.97 -10.28 9.70
CA THR A 193 1.25 -9.05 9.35
C THR A 193 2.14 -7.82 9.55
N TYR A 194 1.75 -6.69 8.99
CA TYR A 194 2.47 -5.43 9.16
C TYR A 194 1.69 -4.51 10.11
N PRO A 195 1.99 -4.49 11.42
CA PRO A 195 1.31 -3.61 12.37
C PRO A 195 1.93 -2.21 12.36
N MET A 196 1.09 -1.21 12.61
CA MET A 196 1.51 0.17 12.75
C MET A 196 0.62 0.89 13.78
N ALA A 197 1.20 1.91 14.40
CA ALA A 197 0.53 2.75 15.39
C ALA A 197 0.65 4.21 14.95
N GLY A 198 -0.12 5.09 15.59
CA GLY A 198 -0.10 6.52 15.29
C GLY A 198 -0.87 6.91 14.04
N THR A 199 -1.84 6.08 13.62
CA THR A 199 -2.69 6.27 12.43
C THR A 199 -3.27 7.68 12.30
N ILE A 200 -3.65 8.32 13.41
CA ILE A 200 -4.37 9.60 13.42
C ILE A 200 -3.41 10.80 13.41
N ASP A 201 -2.41 10.80 14.29
CA ASP A 201 -1.58 11.97 14.60
C ASP A 201 -0.12 11.61 14.92
N GLY A 202 0.32 10.43 14.51
CA GLY A 202 1.63 9.87 14.84
C GLY A 202 1.74 9.33 16.27
N LYS A 203 0.66 9.39 17.07
CA LYS A 203 0.63 8.85 18.44
C LYS A 203 -0.54 7.90 18.70
N ARG A 204 -1.73 8.24 18.22
CA ARG A 204 -2.98 7.52 18.48
C ARG A 204 -3.45 6.71 17.28
N GLY A 205 -4.14 5.62 17.57
CA GLY A 205 -4.75 4.72 16.59
C GLY A 205 -3.82 3.57 16.20
N ASP A 206 -4.38 2.37 16.14
CA ASP A 206 -3.70 1.12 15.85
C ASP A 206 -4.27 0.51 14.57
N HIS A 207 -3.41 0.07 13.66
CA HIS A 207 -3.86 -0.67 12.49
C HIS A 207 -2.91 -1.80 12.12
N VAL A 208 -3.42 -2.77 11.37
CA VAL A 208 -2.64 -3.86 10.78
C VAL A 208 -2.92 -3.95 9.29
N ILE A 209 -1.85 -4.02 8.50
CA ILE A 209 -1.89 -4.20 7.05
C ILE A 209 -1.72 -5.68 6.70
N LEU A 210 -2.57 -6.14 5.78
CA LEU A 210 -2.50 -7.40 5.05
C LEU A 210 -2.11 -7.10 3.60
N ALA A 211 -0.94 -7.60 3.20
CA ALA A 211 -0.39 -7.40 1.87
C ALA A 211 0.25 -8.67 1.29
N PRO A 212 -0.54 -9.74 1.05
CA PRO A 212 0.01 -11.02 0.60
C PRO A 212 0.68 -10.91 -0.79
N PRO A 213 1.53 -11.86 -1.18
CA PRO A 213 2.15 -11.89 -2.51
C PRO A 213 1.12 -11.92 -3.64
N TYR A 214 1.50 -11.47 -4.84
CA TYR A 214 0.57 -11.44 -5.99
C TYR A 214 0.14 -12.82 -6.48
N ILE A 215 0.92 -13.85 -6.15
CA ILE A 215 0.64 -15.25 -6.48
C ILE A 215 -0.33 -15.92 -5.49
N VAL A 216 -0.85 -15.18 -4.51
CA VAL A 216 -1.76 -15.74 -3.50
C VAL A 216 -2.97 -16.40 -4.15
N THR A 217 -3.35 -17.55 -3.61
CA THR A 217 -4.48 -18.37 -4.06
C THR A 217 -5.72 -18.12 -3.22
N GLU A 218 -6.88 -18.60 -3.67
CA GLU A 218 -8.14 -18.48 -2.92
C GLU A 218 -8.07 -19.16 -1.55
N ALA A 219 -7.49 -20.37 -1.50
CA ALA A 219 -7.33 -21.11 -0.25
C ALA A 219 -6.39 -20.39 0.73
N GLU A 220 -5.36 -19.71 0.22
CA GLU A 220 -4.47 -18.90 1.06
C GLU A 220 -5.14 -17.62 1.56
N ILE A 221 -6.03 -17.00 0.77
CA ILE A 221 -6.87 -15.88 1.24
C ILE A 221 -7.75 -16.35 2.40
N ASP A 222 -8.41 -17.51 2.27
CA ASP A 222 -9.26 -18.08 3.31
C ASP A 222 -8.46 -18.32 4.61
N MET A 223 -7.29 -18.96 4.48
CA MET A 223 -6.35 -19.19 5.58
C MET A 223 -5.87 -17.88 6.22
N ILE A 224 -5.58 -16.85 5.43
CA ILE A 224 -5.16 -15.54 5.94
C ILE A 224 -6.27 -14.93 6.79
N VAL A 225 -7.51 -14.91 6.31
CA VAL A 225 -8.63 -14.29 7.02
C VAL A 225 -8.99 -15.07 8.29
N GLU A 226 -8.99 -16.41 8.24
CA GLU A 226 -9.21 -17.26 9.40
C GLU A 226 -8.17 -16.97 10.50
N ARG A 227 -6.87 -17.11 10.18
CA ARG A 227 -5.78 -16.89 11.14
C ARG A 227 -5.76 -15.47 11.67
N PHE A 228 -6.07 -14.50 10.83
CA PHE A 228 -6.15 -13.10 11.23
C PHE A 228 -7.33 -12.84 12.17
N GLY A 229 -8.49 -13.44 11.88
CA GLY A 229 -9.66 -13.46 12.77
C GLY A 229 -9.31 -13.95 14.17
N ASP A 230 -8.72 -15.13 14.26
CA ASP A 230 -8.32 -15.73 15.54
C ASP A 230 -7.25 -14.90 16.27
N ALA A 231 -6.35 -14.26 15.52
CA ALA A 231 -5.34 -13.37 16.09
C ALA A 231 -5.97 -12.11 16.68
N VAL A 232 -6.93 -11.50 15.99
CA VAL A 232 -7.67 -10.33 16.49
C VAL A 232 -8.47 -10.72 17.74
N ASP A 233 -9.22 -11.82 17.71
CA ASP A 233 -10.01 -12.27 18.86
C ASP A 233 -9.14 -12.51 20.09
N ALA A 234 -8.01 -13.22 19.92
CA ALA A 234 -7.07 -13.47 21.01
C ALA A 234 -6.44 -12.18 21.55
N ALA A 235 -6.08 -11.24 20.67
CA ALA A 235 -5.54 -9.94 21.09
C ALA A 235 -6.58 -9.13 21.87
N MET A 236 -7.84 -9.11 21.43
CA MET A 236 -8.91 -8.38 22.12
C MET A 236 -9.28 -9.04 23.45
N ALA A 237 -9.32 -10.37 23.54
CA ALA A 237 -9.54 -11.08 24.80
C ALA A 237 -8.44 -10.80 25.85
N SER A 238 -7.20 -10.51 25.41
CA SER A 238 -6.10 -10.15 26.31
C SER A 238 -6.18 -8.72 26.90
N LEU A 239 -7.15 -7.93 26.44
CA LEU A 239 -7.41 -6.56 26.90
C LEU A 239 -8.58 -6.49 27.89
N ALA A 240 -9.32 -7.59 28.04
CA ALA A 240 -10.46 -7.72 28.96
C ALA A 240 -10.01 -8.02 30.40
#